data_AF-A0A0Q8SSV1-F1
#
_entry.id   AF-A0A0Q8SSV1-F1
#
_cell.length_a   1.000
_cell.length_b   1.000
_cell.length_c   1.000
_cell.angle_alpha   90.00
_cell.angle_beta   90.00
_cell.angle_gamma   90.00
#
_symmetry.space_group_name_H-M   'P 1'
#
loop_
_entity.id
_entity.type
_entity.pdbx_description
1 polymer ?
#
loop_
_entity_poly.entity_id
_entity_poly.type
_entity_poly.pdbx_seq_one_letter_code
_entity_poly.pdbx_strand_id
1 'polypeptide(L)'
;MERWEIIERWVLVAVGIALIAFCAWALVYAQRGIIVLLLLPPVIFWVFWQAFYEDNQGTSEPVSGAERAMYGTYLWARRLVLGGIALALGAAAFGMVLAGMDLTAILLVGGLALFTGWVALFGAGRSKSMSDDLQTHRERRKRCR
;
A
#
# COMPACT_ATOMS: atom_id res chain seq x y z
N MET A 1 -13.26 -20.93 -3.25
CA MET A 1 -12.65 -19.95 -4.16
C MET A 1 -13.37 -20.07 -5.49
N GLU A 2 -14.05 -19.01 -5.91
CA GLU A 2 -14.71 -18.94 -7.21
C GLU A 2 -13.67 -18.82 -8.32
N ARG A 3 -14.01 -19.26 -9.55
CA ARG A 3 -13.08 -19.19 -10.70
C ARG A 3 -12.59 -17.76 -10.98
N TRP A 4 -13.40 -16.76 -10.67
CA TRP A 4 -13.07 -15.34 -10.82
C TRP A 4 -11.94 -14.89 -9.89
N GLU A 5 -12.00 -15.27 -8.61
CA GLU A 5 -10.99 -14.92 -7.59
C GLU A 5 -9.60 -15.48 -7.95
N ILE A 6 -9.56 -16.67 -8.55
CA ILE A 6 -8.30 -17.28 -9.01
C ILE A 6 -7.69 -16.45 -10.15
N ILE A 7 -8.52 -16.00 -11.10
CA ILE A 7 -8.06 -15.18 -12.24
C ILE A 7 -7.55 -13.83 -11.75
N GLU A 8 -8.31 -13.18 -10.86
CA GLU A 8 -7.95 -11.90 -10.24
C GLU A 8 -6.59 -11.98 -9.54
N ARG A 9 -6.37 -13.03 -8.75
CA ARG A 9 -5.10 -13.29 -8.07
C ARG A 9 -3.92 -13.42 -9.04
N TRP A 10 -4.06 -14.20 -10.12
CA TRP A 10 -2.99 -14.35 -11.11
C TRP A 10 -2.70 -13.06 -11.87
N VAL A 11 -3.73 -12.27 -12.16
CA VAL A 11 -3.59 -10.95 -12.77
C VAL A 11 -2.83 -10.02 -11.84
N LEU A 12 -3.19 -9.96 -10.55
CA LEU A 12 -2.49 -9.15 -9.56
C LEU A 12 -1.01 -9.56 -9.41
N VAL A 13 -0.71 -10.86 -9.38
CA VAL A 13 0.69 -11.32 -9.35
C VAL A 13 1.46 -10.89 -10.60
N ALA A 14 0.88 -11.05 -11.79
CA ALA A 14 1.50 -10.63 -13.04
C ALA A 14 1.75 -9.11 -13.08
N VAL A 15 0.77 -8.32 -12.63
CA VAL A 15 0.89 -6.86 -12.50
C VAL A 15 1.98 -6.49 -11.49
N GLY A 16 2.04 -7.15 -10.33
CA GLY A 16 3.07 -6.91 -9.32
C GLY A 16 4.49 -7.16 -9.85
N ILE A 17 4.69 -8.25 -10.60
CA ILE A 17 5.98 -8.57 -11.24
C ILE A 17 6.33 -7.50 -12.30
N ALA A 18 5.36 -7.10 -13.13
CA ALA A 18 5.58 -6.07 -14.13
C ALA A 18 5.97 -4.72 -13.50
N LEU A 19 5.35 -4.36 -12.37
CA LEU A 19 5.67 -3.14 -11.63
C LEU A 19 7.09 -3.20 -11.00
N ILE A 20 7.52 -4.36 -10.49
CA ILE A 20 8.90 -4.56 -10.03
C ILE A 20 9.89 -4.37 -11.19
N ALA A 21 9.63 -5.01 -12.34
CA ALA A 21 10.46 -4.90 -13.52
C ALA A 21 10.55 -3.45 -14.02
N PHE A 22 9.43 -2.73 -14.01
CA PHE A 22 9.38 -1.31 -14.34
C PHE A 22 10.17 -0.45 -13.34
N CYS A 23 10.07 -0.73 -12.04
CA CYS A 23 10.87 -0.09 -11.01
C CYS A 23 12.38 -0.28 -11.25
N ALA A 24 12.80 -1.51 -11.54
CA ALA A 24 14.19 -1.85 -11.84
C ALA A 24 14.69 -1.15 -13.11
N TRP A 25 13.86 -1.08 -14.15
CA TRP A 25 14.19 -0.37 -15.38
C TRP A 25 14.35 1.15 -15.17
N ALA A 26 13.39 1.78 -14.47
CA ALA A 26 13.45 3.21 -14.21
C ALA A 26 14.59 3.60 -13.26
N LEU A 27 15.02 2.71 -12.37
CA LEU A 27 16.24 2.87 -11.58
C LEU A 27 17.50 3.01 -12.43
N VAL A 28 17.59 2.25 -13.52
CA VAL A 28 18.79 2.19 -14.37
C VAL A 28 18.76 3.27 -15.45
N TYR A 29 17.59 3.59 -16.00
CA TYR A 29 17.48 4.37 -17.24
C TYR A 29 16.75 5.70 -17.12
N ALA A 30 16.02 5.99 -16.03
CA ALA A 30 15.26 7.22 -15.90
C ALA A 30 16.03 8.28 -15.08
N GLN A 31 16.22 9.48 -15.65
CA GLN A 31 16.80 10.62 -14.93
C GLN A 31 16.00 11.04 -13.68
N ARG A 32 14.74 10.60 -13.56
CA ARG A 32 13.86 10.80 -12.39
C ARG A 32 13.57 9.50 -11.63
N GLY A 33 14.47 8.52 -11.64
CA GLY A 33 14.31 7.22 -10.98
C GLY A 33 13.94 7.30 -9.49
N ILE A 34 14.28 8.39 -8.81
CA ILE A 34 13.92 8.66 -7.41
C ILE A 34 12.40 8.81 -7.19
N ILE A 35 11.68 9.45 -8.12
CA ILE A 35 10.22 9.63 -8.01
C ILE A 35 9.50 8.29 -8.18
N VAL A 36 9.99 7.48 -9.12
CA VAL A 36 9.53 6.10 -9.36
C VAL A 36 9.74 5.25 -8.12
N LEU A 37 10.94 5.30 -7.53
CA LEU A 37 11.28 4.63 -6.27
C LEU A 37 10.40 5.02 -5.09
N LEU A 38 9.88 6.25 -5.04
CA LEU A 38 9.03 6.71 -3.94
C LEU A 38 7.57 6.25 -4.10
N LEU A 39 7.07 6.21 -5.34
CA LEU A 39 5.65 5.99 -5.61
C LEU A 39 5.29 4.52 -5.90
N LEU A 40 6.18 3.76 -6.54
CA LEU A 40 5.89 2.39 -6.96
C LEU A 40 5.96 1.34 -5.84
N PRO A 41 6.88 1.38 -4.88
CA PRO A 41 6.93 0.37 -3.84
C PRO A 41 5.63 0.23 -3.01
N PRO A 42 4.93 1.32 -2.63
CA PRO A 42 3.59 1.25 -2.06
C PRO A 42 2.57 0.51 -2.93
N VAL A 43 2.60 0.75 -4.25
CA VAL A 43 1.67 0.14 -5.21
C VAL A 43 1.99 -1.33 -5.42
N ILE A 44 3.27 -1.67 -5.59
CA ILE A 44 3.75 -3.05 -5.69
C ILE A 44 3.33 -3.83 -4.44
N PHE A 45 3.56 -3.24 -3.27
CA PHE A 45 3.16 -3.82 -2.00
C PHE A 45 1.65 -4.05 -1.93
N TRP A 46 0.84 -3.05 -2.29
CA TRP A 46 -0.63 -3.16 -2.31
C TRP A 46 -1.14 -4.25 -3.25
N VAL A 47 -0.55 -4.39 -4.44
CA VAL A 47 -0.94 -5.42 -5.41
C VAL A 47 -0.67 -6.83 -4.86
N PHE A 48 0.50 -7.05 -4.26
CA PHE A 48 0.79 -8.34 -3.62
C PHE A 48 0.00 -8.57 -2.33
N TRP A 49 -0.35 -7.50 -1.62
CA TRP A 49 -1.25 -7.54 -0.48
C TRP A 49 -2.61 -8.12 -0.85
N GLN A 50 -3.24 -7.57 -1.91
CA GLN A 50 -4.50 -8.06 -2.45
C GLN A 50 -4.38 -9.53 -2.86
N ALA A 51 -3.39 -9.84 -3.70
CA ALA A 51 -3.21 -11.17 -4.30
C ALA A 51 -2.94 -12.30 -3.30
N PHE A 52 -2.28 -12.02 -2.19
CA PHE A 52 -1.83 -13.06 -1.26
C PHE A 52 -2.51 -13.04 0.09
N TYR A 53 -3.11 -11.91 0.48
CA TYR A 53 -3.56 -11.71 1.86
C TYR A 53 -5.03 -11.29 1.98
N GLU A 54 -5.57 -10.55 1.00
CA GLU A 54 -6.98 -10.16 1.01
C GLU A 54 -7.88 -11.23 0.38
N ASP A 55 -7.50 -11.74 -0.80
CA ASP A 55 -8.24 -12.77 -1.54
C ASP A 55 -8.24 -14.15 -0.86
N ASN A 56 -7.31 -14.40 0.06
CA ASN A 56 -7.26 -15.66 0.81
C ASN A 56 -8.14 -15.66 2.06
N GLN A 57 -8.89 -14.59 2.36
CA GLN A 57 -9.77 -14.54 3.51
C GLN A 57 -10.94 -15.54 3.37
N GLY A 58 -11.02 -16.50 4.30
CA GLY A 58 -12.12 -17.48 4.34
C GLY A 58 -11.86 -18.76 3.53
N THR A 59 -10.69 -18.91 2.89
CA THR A 59 -10.33 -20.18 2.24
C THR A 59 -9.90 -21.22 3.29
N SER A 60 -9.89 -22.50 2.94
CA SER A 60 -9.33 -23.59 3.76
C SER A 60 -7.95 -24.04 3.27
N GLU A 61 -7.36 -23.28 2.33
CA GLU A 61 -6.05 -23.59 1.75
C GLU A 61 -4.92 -23.47 2.80
N PRO A 62 -3.86 -24.29 2.67
CA PRO A 62 -2.72 -24.26 3.56
C PRO A 62 -1.98 -22.91 3.46
N VAL A 63 -1.60 -22.38 4.62
CA VAL A 63 -0.95 -21.07 4.72
C VAL A 63 0.40 -21.08 4.00
N SER A 64 0.54 -20.19 3.03
CA SER A 64 1.79 -20.07 2.26
C SER A 64 2.85 -19.26 3.01
N GLY A 65 4.13 -19.48 2.70
CA GLY A 65 5.23 -18.67 3.27
C GLY A 65 5.08 -17.17 2.98
N ALA A 66 4.53 -16.82 1.81
CA ALA A 66 4.23 -15.45 1.42
C ALA A 66 3.12 -14.82 2.30
N GLU A 67 2.07 -15.59 2.61
CA GLU A 67 0.99 -15.16 3.51
C GLU A 67 1.48 -14.93 4.94
N ARG A 68 2.46 -15.73 5.40
CA ARG A 68 3.13 -15.56 6.69
C ARG A 68 4.01 -14.30 6.75
N ALA A 69 4.71 -13.99 5.66
CA ALA A 69 5.48 -12.76 5.54
C ALA A 69 4.55 -11.52 5.49
N MET A 70 3.47 -11.60 4.71
CA MET A 70 2.42 -10.56 4.63
C MET A 70 1.73 -10.33 5.97
N TYR A 71 1.48 -11.38 6.75
CA TYR A 71 0.95 -11.26 8.10
C TYR A 71 1.86 -10.40 9.00
N GLY A 72 3.18 -10.58 8.93
CA GLY A 72 4.14 -9.77 9.68
C GLY A 72 4.17 -8.30 9.25
N THR A 73 3.93 -8.05 7.97
CA THR A 73 3.86 -6.69 7.43
C THR A 73 2.48 -6.05 7.56
N TYR A 74 1.39 -6.75 7.90
CA TYR A 74 0.00 -6.24 8.00
C TYR A 74 -0.15 -4.87 8.69
N LEU A 75 0.44 -4.72 9.89
CA LEU A 75 0.30 -3.48 10.67
C LEU A 75 1.16 -2.32 10.13
N TRP A 76 2.14 -2.62 9.28
CA TRP A 76 3.07 -1.67 8.69
C TRP A 76 2.70 -1.34 7.25
N ALA A 77 2.18 -2.32 6.52
CA ALA A 77 1.65 -2.30 5.17
C ALA A 77 0.80 -1.07 4.88
N ARG A 78 -0.34 -0.99 5.59
CA ARG A 78 -1.30 0.11 5.47
C ARG A 78 -0.66 1.45 5.78
N ARG A 79 0.20 1.49 6.79
CA ARG A 79 0.86 2.71 7.27
C ARG A 79 1.95 3.19 6.32
N LEU A 80 2.69 2.27 5.70
CA LEU A 80 3.72 2.56 4.71
C LEU A 80 3.10 3.01 3.39
N VAL A 81 1.98 2.41 2.98
CA VAL A 81 1.28 2.81 1.75
C VAL A 81 0.66 4.19 1.91
N LEU A 82 -0.20 4.37 2.92
CA LEU A 82 -0.86 5.66 3.15
C LEU A 82 0.11 6.73 3.63
N GLY A 83 1.10 6.37 4.45
CA GLY A 83 2.16 7.26 4.88
C GLY A 83 3.09 7.66 3.72
N GLY A 84 3.36 6.74 2.80
CA GLY A 84 4.10 7.03 1.56
C GLY A 84 3.34 8.01 0.66
N ILE A 85 2.03 7.81 0.48
CA ILE A 85 1.17 8.76 -0.25
C ILE A 85 1.16 10.12 0.45
N ALA A 86 1.04 10.15 1.78
CA ALA A 86 1.09 11.38 2.56
C ALA A 86 2.42 12.14 2.38
N LEU A 87 3.55 11.43 2.40
CA LEU A 87 4.87 12.00 2.16
C LEU A 87 5.03 12.52 0.73
N ALA A 88 4.55 11.78 -0.27
CA ALA A 88 4.61 12.21 -1.67
C ALA A 88 3.77 13.47 -1.91
N LEU A 89 2.55 13.52 -1.36
CA LEU A 89 1.70 14.70 -1.43
C LEU A 89 2.30 15.88 -0.65
N GLY A 90 2.92 15.61 0.51
CA GLY A 90 3.62 16.63 1.29
C GLY A 90 4.82 17.22 0.54
N ALA A 91 5.62 16.38 -0.11
CA ALA A 91 6.73 16.80 -0.95
C ALA A 91 6.25 17.58 -2.18
N ALA A 92 5.13 17.16 -2.80
CA ALA A 92 4.51 17.90 -3.89
C ALA A 92 4.04 19.29 -3.43
N ALA A 93 3.32 19.38 -2.31
CA ALA A 93 2.87 20.65 -1.73
C ALA A 93 4.06 21.58 -1.42
N PHE A 94 5.15 21.04 -0.86
CA PHE A 94 6.37 21.79 -0.61
C PHE A 94 7.03 22.29 -1.90
N GLY A 95 7.09 21.45 -2.95
CA GLY A 95 7.57 21.86 -4.27
C GLY A 95 6.74 22.98 -4.88
N MET A 96 5.41 22.95 -4.70
CA MET A 96 4.50 24.00 -5.16
C MET A 96 4.74 25.34 -4.45
N VAL A 97 5.09 25.31 -3.15
CA VAL A 97 5.51 26.51 -2.39
C VAL A 97 6.78 27.12 -3.01
N LEU A 98 7.79 26.30 -3.28
CA LEU A 98 9.05 26.77 -3.88
C LEU A 98 8.86 27.32 -5.30
N ALA A 99 7.90 26.79 -6.04
CA ALA A 99 7.55 27.25 -7.38
C ALA A 99 6.64 28.50 -7.39
N GLY A 100 6.24 29.02 -6.21
CA GLY A 100 5.37 30.19 -6.11
C GLY A 100 3.97 29.97 -6.69
N MET A 101 3.45 28.74 -6.61
CA MET A 101 2.12 28.41 -7.11
C MET A 101 1.01 29.02 -6.25
N ASP A 102 -0.22 28.99 -6.78
CA ASP A 102 -1.41 29.52 -6.10
C ASP A 102 -1.62 28.87 -4.72
N LEU A 103 -1.96 29.71 -3.73
CA LEU A 103 -2.14 29.30 -2.34
C LEU A 103 -3.22 28.23 -2.20
N THR A 104 -4.29 28.31 -2.99
CA THR A 104 -5.41 27.35 -2.95
C THR A 104 -4.92 25.95 -3.34
N ALA A 105 -4.09 25.85 -4.37
CA ALA A 105 -3.54 24.58 -4.84
C ALA A 105 -2.60 23.96 -3.80
N ILE A 106 -1.77 24.79 -3.15
CA ILE A 106 -0.87 24.36 -2.06
C ILE A 106 -1.68 23.84 -0.88
N LEU A 107 -2.72 24.56 -0.45
CA LEU A 107 -3.57 24.17 0.68
C LEU A 107 -4.37 22.90 0.39
N LEU A 108 -4.86 22.71 -0.84
CA LEU A 108 -5.56 21.48 -1.24
C LEU A 108 -4.62 20.27 -1.17
N VAL A 109 -3.46 20.34 -1.81
CA VAL A 109 -2.51 19.22 -1.85
C VAL A 109 -1.93 18.94 -0.47
N GLY A 110 -1.59 19.99 0.30
CA GLY A 110 -1.10 19.86 1.67
C GLY A 110 -2.16 19.32 2.64
N GLY A 111 -3.41 19.76 2.50
CA GLY A 111 -4.54 19.24 3.28
C GLY A 111 -4.79 17.75 3.01
N LEU A 112 -4.73 17.33 1.74
CA LEU A 112 -4.78 15.92 1.36
C LEU A 112 -3.61 15.13 1.93
N ALA A 113 -2.39 15.67 1.93
CA ALA A 113 -1.22 15.03 2.53
C ALA A 113 -1.45 14.76 4.03
N LEU A 114 -1.89 15.79 4.77
CA LEU A 114 -2.17 15.69 6.21
C LEU A 114 -3.30 14.70 6.51
N PHE A 115 -4.38 14.75 5.74
CA PHE A 115 -5.50 13.82 5.89
C PHE A 115 -5.05 12.37 5.64
N THR A 116 -4.31 12.13 4.56
CA THR A 116 -3.82 10.78 4.25
C THR A 116 -2.83 10.29 5.30
N GLY A 117 -1.98 11.18 5.83
CA GLY A 117 -1.05 10.88 6.93
C GLY A 117 -1.76 10.57 8.24
N TRP A 118 -2.83 11.31 8.56
CA TRP A 118 -3.72 11.01 9.68
C TRP A 118 -4.32 9.61 9.56
N VAL A 119 -4.85 9.28 8.37
CA VAL A 119 -5.40 7.95 8.09
C VAL A 119 -4.31 6.87 8.12
N ALA A 120 -3.07 7.18 7.74
CA ALA A 120 -1.96 6.25 7.86
C ALA A 120 -1.62 5.93 9.32
N LEU A 121 -1.67 6.92 10.22
CA LEU A 121 -1.36 6.73 11.64
C LEU A 121 -2.50 6.07 12.41
N PHE A 122 -3.72 6.55 12.19
CA PHE A 122 -4.90 6.22 13.00
C PHE A 122 -5.92 5.30 12.30
N GLY A 123 -5.85 5.16 10.97
CA GLY A 123 -6.81 4.40 10.17
C GLY A 123 -8.05 5.20 9.73
N ALA A 124 -8.81 4.64 8.77
CA ALA A 124 -10.14 5.08 8.35
C ALA A 124 -11.04 3.86 8.03
N GLY A 125 -12.33 3.91 8.39
CA GLY A 125 -13.30 2.82 8.16
C GLY A 125 -14.07 2.40 9.42
N ARG A 126 -14.83 1.29 9.35
CA ARG A 126 -15.57 0.69 10.49
C ARG A 126 -14.64 0.28 11.65
N SER A 127 -13.40 -0.08 11.34
CA SER A 127 -12.34 -0.30 12.30
C SER A 127 -11.57 1.01 12.54
N LYS A 128 -11.92 1.72 13.62
CA LYS A 128 -11.37 3.06 13.94
C LYS A 128 -10.16 3.00 14.88
N SER A 129 -9.61 1.82 15.12
CA SER A 129 -8.69 1.61 16.23
C SER A 129 -7.65 0.53 15.95
N MET A 130 -6.46 0.74 16.51
CA MET A 130 -5.37 -0.25 16.56
C MET A 130 -5.82 -1.57 17.23
N SER A 131 -6.89 -1.54 18.05
CA SER A 131 -7.52 -2.73 18.65
C SER A 131 -8.23 -3.62 17.63
N ASP A 132 -8.82 -3.04 16.59
CA ASP A 132 -9.58 -3.80 15.58
C ASP A 132 -8.64 -4.48 14.60
N ASP A 133 -7.57 -3.79 14.21
CA ASP A 133 -6.45 -4.40 13.47
C ASP A 133 -5.83 -5.55 14.27
N LEU A 134 -5.72 -5.41 15.59
CA LEU A 134 -5.30 -6.48 16.50
C LEU A 134 -6.31 -7.65 16.55
N GLN A 135 -7.60 -7.38 16.48
CA GLN A 135 -8.64 -8.42 16.45
C GLN A 135 -8.58 -9.22 15.15
N THR A 136 -8.57 -8.55 14.00
CA THR A 136 -8.40 -9.19 12.69
C THR A 136 -7.08 -9.97 12.62
N HIS A 137 -6.00 -9.41 13.16
CA HIS A 137 -4.72 -10.10 13.27
C HIS A 137 -4.79 -11.33 14.19
N ARG A 138 -5.52 -11.28 15.31
CA ARG A 138 -5.74 -12.45 16.20
C ARG A 138 -6.57 -13.54 15.53
N GLU A 139 -7.62 -13.17 14.80
CA GLU A 139 -8.45 -14.11 14.03
C GLU A 139 -7.61 -14.80 12.94
N ARG A 140 -6.75 -14.06 12.24
CA ARG A 140 -5.82 -14.61 11.24
C ARG A 140 -4.68 -15.42 11.85
N ARG A 141 -4.18 -15.04 13.03
CA ARG A 141 -3.16 -15.82 13.78
C ARG A 141 -3.62 -17.24 14.07
N LYS A 142 -4.93 -17.43 14.33
CA LYS A 142 -5.51 -18.76 14.57
C LYS A 142 -5.43 -19.67 13.34
N ARG A 143 -5.35 -19.10 12.13
CA ARG A 143 -5.21 -19.84 10.88
C ARG A 143 -3.74 -20.11 10.51
N CYS A 144 -2.82 -19.21 10.87
CA CYS A 144 -1.37 -19.35 10.61
C CYS A 144 -0.60 -20.15 11.67
N ARG A 145 -1.27 -20.62 12.74
CA ARG A 145 -0.76 -21.52 13.78
C ARG A 145 -1.19 -22.94 13.49
#